data_AF-A0ABD4QJ08-F1
#
_entry.id   AF-A0ABD4QJ08-F1
#
_cell.length_a   1.000
_cell.length_b   1.000
_cell.length_c   1.000
_cell.angle_alpha   90.00
_cell.angle_beta   90.00
_cell.angle_gamma   90.00
#
_symmetry.space_group_name_H-M   'P 1'
#
loop_
_entity.id
_entity.type
_entity.pdbx_description
1 polymer ?
#
loop_
_entity_poly.entity_id
_entity_poly.type
_entity_poly.pdbx_seq_one_letter_code
_entity_poly.pdbx_strand_id
1 'polypeptide(L)' 'MGFLRRKSIRKEFDEKLIQQLFKQKEEWNRQKKLVANSVEPSPDILFELKLAQAKYFFYLREAKKRNLRLNNWR' A
#
# COMPACT_ATOMS: atom_id res chain seq x y z
N MET A 1 31.57 -12.97 1.82
CA MET A 1 31.05 -11.64 2.20
C MET A 1 29.88 -11.14 1.34
N GLY A 2 29.85 -11.31 0.00
CA GLY A 2 28.81 -10.71 -0.87
C GLY A 2 27.37 -11.25 -0.72
N PHE A 3 27.20 -12.55 -0.45
CA PHE A 3 25.86 -13.17 -0.33
C PHE A 3 25.07 -12.68 0.90
N LEU A 4 25.76 -12.38 2.00
CA LEU A 4 25.15 -11.85 3.23
C LEU A 4 24.63 -10.43 3.01
N ARG A 5 25.40 -9.58 2.34
CA ARG A 5 24.98 -8.22 1.98
C ARG A 5 23.76 -8.21 1.07
N ARG A 6 23.69 -9.11 0.08
CA ARG A 6 22.53 -9.26 -0.81
C ARG A 6 21.25 -9.67 -0.06
N LYS A 7 21.35 -10.58 0.90
CA LYS A 7 20.21 -10.96 1.76
C LYS A 7 19.74 -9.79 2.64
N SER A 8 20.67 -9.01 3.19
CA SER A 8 20.37 -7.82 4.00
C SER A 8 19.59 -6.76 3.20
N ILE A 9 20.09 -6.41 2.00
CA ILE A 9 19.43 -5.43 1.12
C ILE A 9 18.02 -5.89 0.74
N ARG A 10 17.85 -7.16 0.37
CA ARG A 10 16.52 -7.69 0.02
C ARG A 10 15.53 -7.52 1.18
N LYS A 11 15.95 -7.87 2.39
CA LYS A 11 15.13 -7.73 3.60
C LYS A 11 14.73 -6.27 3.84
N GLU A 12 15.67 -5.33 3.72
CA GLU A 12 15.40 -3.90 3.88
C GLU A 12 14.35 -3.39 2.87
N PHE A 13 14.47 -3.78 1.60
CA PHE A 13 13.50 -3.36 0.58
C PHE A 13 12.14 -4.06 0.72
N ASP A 14 12.10 -5.27 1.27
CA ASP A 14 10.86 -5.96 1.58
C ASP A 14 10.13 -5.28 2.76
N GLU A 15 10.86 -4.83 3.79
CA GLU A 15 10.32 -4.02 4.88
C GLU A 15 9.78 -2.67 4.38
N LYS A 16 10.55 -1.97 3.53
CA LYS A 16 10.09 -0.72 2.88
C LYS A 16 8.83 -0.95 2.04
N LEU A 17 8.75 -2.06 1.31
CA LEU A 17 7.57 -2.40 0.53
C LEU A 17 6.33 -2.58 1.43
N ILE A 18 6.49 -3.28 2.55
CA ILE A 18 5.41 -3.48 3.53
C ILE A 18 4.97 -2.15 4.14
N GLN A 19 5.92 -1.28 4.51
CA GLN A 19 5.60 0.06 5.04
C GLN A 19 4.80 0.89 4.02
N GLN A 20 5.20 0.90 2.74
CA GLN A 20 4.45 1.59 1.70
C GLN A 20 3.05 0.99 1.49
N LEU A 21 2.93 -0.34 1.52
CA LEU A 21 1.64 -1.02 1.41
C LEU A 21 0.67 -0.56 2.51
N PHE A 22 1.11 -0.50 3.76
CA PHE A 22 0.27 -0.05 4.87
C PHE A 22 -0.07 1.44 4.76
N LYS A 23 0.89 2.28 4.38
CA LYS A 23 0.63 3.70 4.11
C LYS A 23 -0.46 3.90 3.05
N GLN A 24 -0.42 3.15 1.95
CA GLN A 24 -1.45 3.26 0.92
C GLN A 24 -2.80 2.65 1.35
N LYS A 25 -2.80 1.64 2.22
CA LYS A 25 -4.03 1.12 2.85
C LYS A 25 -4.71 2.21 3.68
N GLU A 26 -3.95 2.92 4.50
CA GLU A 26 -4.44 4.04 5.32
C GLU A 26 -4.97 5.18 4.44
N GLU A 27 -4.22 5.55 3.41
CA GLU A 27 -4.64 6.60 2.46
C GLU A 27 -5.95 6.22 1.77
N TRP A 28 -6.06 4.99 1.26
CA TRP A 28 -7.30 4.53 0.65
C TRP A 28 -8.46 4.52 1.64
N ASN A 29 -8.23 4.11 2.90
CA ASN A 29 -9.24 4.20 3.95
C ASN A 29 -9.65 5.63 4.26
N ARG A 30 -8.71 6.59 4.24
CA ARG A 30 -9.00 8.02 4.39
C ARG A 30 -9.89 8.54 3.26
N GLN A 31 -9.54 8.25 2.00
CA GLN A 31 -10.34 8.65 0.85
C GLN A 31 -11.75 8.04 0.87
N LYS A 32 -11.89 6.77 1.29
CA LYS A 32 -13.21 6.14 1.49
C LYS A 32 -14.05 6.88 2.52
N LYS A 33 -13.46 7.30 3.64
CA LYS A 33 -14.16 8.07 4.67
C LYS A 33 -14.60 9.45 4.15
N LEU A 34 -13.74 10.13 3.37
CA LEU A 34 -14.07 11.41 2.76
C LEU A 34 -15.27 11.28 1.82
N VAL A 35 -15.27 10.28 0.94
CA VAL A 35 -16.40 10.02 0.03
C VAL A 35 -17.67 9.67 0.81
N ALA A 36 -17.57 8.81 1.83
CA ALA A 36 -18.72 8.39 2.63
C ALA A 36 -19.37 9.55 3.41
N ASN A 37 -18.60 10.56 3.79
CA ASN A 37 -19.09 11.75 4.49
C ASN A 37 -19.57 12.86 3.53
N SER A 38 -19.47 12.65 2.21
CA SER A 38 -19.88 13.63 1.20
C SER A 38 -21.30 13.34 0.74
N VAL A 39 -22.18 14.35 0.78
CA VAL A 39 -23.57 14.22 0.26
C VAL A 39 -23.56 14.00 -1.25
N GLU A 40 -22.70 14.72 -1.97
CA GLU A 40 -22.45 14.54 -3.39
C GLU A 40 -20.95 14.74 -3.67
N PRO A 41 -20.16 13.65 -3.78
CA PRO A 41 -18.72 13.76 -4.01
C PRO A 41 -18.45 14.23 -5.45
N SER A 42 -17.59 15.24 -5.58
CA SER A 42 -17.17 15.73 -6.90
C SER A 42 -16.38 14.66 -7.69
N PRO A 43 -16.29 14.78 -9.02
CA PRO A 43 -15.49 13.88 -9.85
C PRO A 43 -14.03 13.76 -9.40
N ASP A 44 -13.43 14.85 -8.92
CA ASP A 44 -12.05 14.87 -8.43
C ASP A 44 -11.89 14.02 -7.15
N ILE A 45 -12.84 14.10 -6.23
CA ILE A 45 -12.82 13.27 -5.00
C ILE A 45 -12.93 11.78 -5.37
N LEU A 46 -13.79 11.44 -6.34
CA LEU A 46 -13.92 10.08 -6.84
C LEU A 46 -12.65 9.60 -7.56
N PHE A 47 -11.98 10.50 -8.29
CA PHE A 47 -10.69 10.22 -8.92
C PHE A 47 -9.62 9.91 -7.88
N GLU A 48 -9.49 10.73 -6.83
CA GLU A 48 -8.52 10.51 -5.75
C GLU A 48 -8.76 9.20 -5.01
N LEU A 49 -10.04 8.83 -4.79
CA LEU A 49 -10.39 7.53 -4.22
C LEU A 49 -9.87 6.36 -5.09
N LYS A 50 -10.12 6.43 -6.41
CA LYS A 50 -9.65 5.40 -7.36
C LYS A 50 -8.13 5.36 -7.45
N LEU A 51 -7.47 6.52 -7.40
CA LEU A 51 -6.01 6.62 -7.42
C LEU A 51 -5.40 5.97 -6.17
N ALA A 52 -5.93 6.27 -4.98
CA ALA A 52 -5.48 5.64 -3.73
C ALA A 52 -5.71 4.12 -3.74
N GLN A 53 -6.85 3.66 -4.27
CA GLN A 53 -7.14 2.24 -4.45
C GLN A 53 -6.11 1.56 -5.37
N ALA A 54 -5.82 2.16 -6.53
CA ALA A 54 -4.86 1.62 -7.49
C ALA A 54 -3.46 1.51 -6.89
N LYS A 55 -3.01 2.54 -6.15
CA LYS A 55 -1.73 2.51 -5.41
C LYS A 55 -1.68 1.35 -4.40
N TYR A 56 -2.71 1.21 -3.56
CA TYR A 56 -2.77 0.12 -2.59
C TYR A 56 -2.69 -1.26 -3.26
N PHE A 57 -3.49 -1.50 -4.30
CA PHE A 57 -3.50 -2.78 -5.01
C PHE A 57 -2.19 -3.07 -5.76
N PHE A 58 -1.50 -2.04 -6.26
CA PHE A 58 -0.17 -2.21 -6.82
C PHE A 58 0.80 -2.78 -5.78
N TYR A 59 0.89 -2.17 -4.60
CA TYR A 59 1.77 -2.65 -3.53
C TYR A 59 1.37 -4.05 -3.02
N LEU A 60 0.08 -4.34 -2.93
CA LEU A 60 -0.45 -5.66 -2.59
C LEU A 60 0.01 -6.74 -3.58
N ARG A 61 -0.07 -6.45 -4.88
CA ARG A 61 0.41 -7.35 -5.95
C ARG A 61 1.91 -7.59 -5.83
N GLU A 62 2.69 -6.54 -5.59
CA GLU A 62 4.15 -6.66 -5.43
C GLU A 62 4.53 -7.46 -4.17
N ALA A 63 3.84 -7.23 -3.04
CA ALA A 63 4.06 -8.00 -1.82
C ALA A 63 3.74 -9.50 -2.03
N LYS A 64 2.65 -9.80 -2.78
CA LYS A 64 2.29 -11.18 -3.16
C LYS A 64 3.35 -11.82 -4.05
N LYS A 65 3.84 -11.12 -5.09
CA LYS A 65 4.92 -11.62 -5.96
C LYS A 65 6.19 -11.98 -5.20
N ARG A 66 6.47 -11.28 -4.09
CA ARG A 66 7.63 -11.52 -3.23
C ARG A 66 7.37 -12.54 -2.11
N ASN A 67 6.16 -13.11 -2.02
CA ASN A 67 5.74 -14.02 -0.95
C ASN A 67 5.95 -13.44 0.46
N LEU A 68 5.70 -12.14 0.63
CA LEU A 68 5.86 -11.50 1.93
C LEU A 68 4.72 -11.89 2.87
N ARG A 69 5.07 -12.25 4.11
CA ARG A 69 4.09 -12.53 5.17
C ARG A 69 3.69 -11.22 5.85
N LEU A 70 2.45 -10.82 5.68
CA LEU A 70 1.87 -9.63 6.33
C LEU A 70 1.35 -10.00 7.71
N ASN A 71 2.26 -10.30 8.65
CA ASN A 71 1.89 -10.73 10.00
C ASN A 71 1.15 -9.66 10.82
N ASN A 72 1.16 -8.39 10.38
CA ASN A 72 0.57 -7.25 11.09
C ASN A 72 -0.72 -6.73 10.42
N TRP A 73 -1.61 -7.60 9.94
CA TRP A 73 -2.86 -7.14 9.29
C TRP A 73 -3.93 -6.58 10.27
N ARG A 74 -3.67 -6.57 11.59
CA ARG A 74 -4.63 -6.10 12.60
C ARG A 74 -5.00 -4.63 12.43
#